data_AF-A0A0C9QBP4-F1
#
_entry.id   AF-A0A0C9QBP4-F1
#
_cell.length_a   1.000
_cell.length_b   1.000
_cell.length_c   1.000
_cell.angle_alpha   90.00
_cell.angle_beta   90.00
_cell.angle_gamma   90.00
#
_symmetry.space_group_name_H-M   'P 1'
#
loop_
_entity.id
_entity.type
_entity.pdbx_description
1 polymer ?
#
loop_
_entity_poly.entity_id
_entity_poly.type
_entity_poly.pdbx_seq_one_letter_code
_entity_poly.pdbx_strand_id
1 'polypeptide(L)'
;MEDLDRLCRLSDDKKWDEFPKSVVFVTSNKVIIGKLAEILTKPGENLPPNVLFAILNCLANSCMYFQHESPEQIKKENPIYLENHCHELYRELSTPSSMSGEFFSFPYNGIIEWVIDYLDNHTTEDRDDQSEIVRVCLKFLCNLSTSLDKGYTAFLSDQKLRIIIGKILHWNNLNVLLPTCGLIHNVLFNTTEGSAPFEPLSTLEGLIRADTKKVRTANDAIMMFLQRTPDLLDTVYEALSMEVKLYLLEIIYQNVKEIVYCHVSDAIIFPENTIIYLMNRFKRRSDLILKTVDSYLNDMEPAEVTILLDVLGVLSSSDRRQCHILQRDSSLLINAVFLLRAIHMAGKEKNNYFTPAQKLSDIVPNSSKPDDTASDDTEDIRNHPAFGFKAGLIRLIGNLIYKHRANQNTLRDTEGIALILDCCNIDGRNPLILQWCILAIRNACDGMATNQEVIANSEKNKVH
;
A
#
# COMPACT_ATOMS: atom_id res chain seq x y z
N MET A 1 -43.38 10.63 9.98
CA MET A 1 -44.70 10.12 9.53
C MET A 1 -45.02 10.67 8.15
N GLU A 2 -45.00 11.99 7.92
CA GLU A 2 -45.28 12.58 6.60
C GLU A 2 -44.41 12.02 5.45
N ASP A 3 -43.09 11.87 5.64
CA ASP A 3 -42.21 11.25 4.63
C ASP A 3 -42.50 9.76 4.41
N LEU A 4 -42.89 9.02 5.46
CA LEU A 4 -43.24 7.59 5.36
C LEU A 4 -44.55 7.40 4.59
N ASP A 5 -45.57 8.19 4.92
CA ASP A 5 -46.88 8.15 4.23
C ASP A 5 -46.75 8.58 2.76
N ARG A 6 -45.81 9.48 2.46
CA ARG A 6 -45.45 9.84 1.09
C ARG A 6 -44.77 8.66 0.39
N LEU A 7 -43.74 8.05 0.99
CA LEU A 7 -43.04 6.90 0.40
C LEU A 7 -43.96 5.72 0.12
N CYS A 8 -44.89 5.38 1.03
CA CYS A 8 -45.88 4.32 0.81
C CYS A 8 -46.76 4.63 -0.42
N ARG A 9 -47.32 5.85 -0.50
CA ARG A 9 -48.14 6.26 -1.65
C ARG A 9 -47.38 6.21 -2.97
N LEU A 10 -46.13 6.69 -3.01
CA LEU A 10 -45.32 6.69 -4.22
C LEU A 10 -44.95 5.27 -4.67
N SER A 11 -44.68 4.38 -3.72
CA SER A 11 -44.39 2.96 -3.98
C SER A 11 -45.60 2.22 -4.59
N ASP A 12 -46.80 2.50 -4.10
CA ASP A 12 -48.04 1.86 -4.59
C ASP A 12 -48.45 2.41 -5.96
N ASP A 13 -48.38 3.74 -6.14
CA ASP A 13 -48.77 4.41 -7.39
C ASP A 13 -47.67 4.42 -8.46
N LYS A 14 -46.44 4.00 -8.12
CA LYS A 14 -45.23 4.10 -8.97
C LYS A 14 -44.92 5.50 -9.49
N LYS A 15 -45.33 6.55 -8.76
CA LYS A 15 -45.12 7.98 -9.12
C LYS A 15 -43.75 8.50 -8.68
N TRP A 16 -42.69 7.88 -9.17
CA TRP A 16 -41.33 8.14 -8.69
C TRP A 16 -40.81 9.57 -8.95
N ASP A 17 -41.41 10.32 -9.87
CA ASP A 17 -41.07 11.74 -10.11
C ASP A 17 -41.32 12.64 -8.89
N GLU A 18 -42.16 12.21 -7.96
CA GLU A 18 -42.48 12.94 -6.73
C GLU A 18 -41.64 12.48 -5.53
N PHE A 19 -40.57 11.70 -5.75
CA PHE A 19 -39.73 11.15 -4.67
C PHE A 19 -39.21 12.25 -3.73
N PRO A 20 -39.39 12.12 -2.41
CA PRO A 20 -39.06 13.17 -1.46
C PRO A 20 -37.55 13.42 -1.40
N LYS A 21 -37.12 14.59 -1.87
CA LYS A 21 -35.72 15.04 -1.75
C LYS A 21 -35.26 15.23 -0.30
N SER A 22 -36.21 15.40 0.65
CA SER A 22 -35.95 15.48 2.09
C SER A 22 -35.35 14.19 2.65
N VAL A 23 -35.77 13.03 2.15
CA VAL A 23 -35.32 11.71 2.60
C VAL A 23 -33.85 11.46 2.22
N VAL A 24 -33.33 12.15 1.19
CA VAL A 24 -31.93 12.07 0.73
C VAL A 24 -30.92 12.48 1.81
N PHE A 25 -31.36 13.22 2.83
CA PHE A 25 -30.54 13.63 3.96
C PHE A 25 -30.77 12.72 5.17
N VAL A 26 -29.68 12.08 5.60
CA VAL A 26 -29.43 11.45 6.91
C VAL A 26 -30.69 11.25 7.77
N THR A 27 -31.33 10.09 7.62
CA THR A 27 -32.41 9.67 8.54
C THR A 27 -31.95 8.50 9.39
N SER A 28 -32.01 8.64 10.70
CA SER A 28 -31.84 7.56 11.69
C SER A 28 -33.18 6.87 12.01
N ASN A 29 -34.23 7.11 11.22
CA ASN A 29 -35.53 6.51 11.44
C ASN A 29 -35.60 5.10 10.85
N LYS A 30 -35.56 4.08 11.71
CA LYS A 30 -35.58 2.66 11.34
C LYS A 30 -36.77 2.28 10.45
N VAL A 31 -37.94 2.89 10.66
CA VAL A 31 -39.17 2.63 9.88
C VAL A 31 -39.03 3.15 8.45
N ILE A 32 -38.46 4.35 8.28
CA ILE A 32 -38.18 4.91 6.95
C ILE A 32 -37.14 4.06 6.23
N ILE A 33 -36.04 3.69 6.91
CA ILE A 33 -35.00 2.82 6.33
C ILE A 33 -35.56 1.46 5.94
N GLY A 34 -36.43 0.86 6.78
CA GLY A 34 -37.18 -0.35 6.45
C GLY A 34 -38.00 -0.20 5.18
N LYS A 35 -38.74 0.91 5.03
CA LYS A 35 -39.53 1.15 3.81
C LYS A 35 -38.65 1.31 2.56
N LEU A 36 -37.51 1.99 2.67
CA LEU A 36 -36.57 2.14 1.54
C LEU A 36 -35.96 0.79 1.14
N ALA A 37 -35.61 -0.05 2.11
CA ALA A 37 -35.10 -1.40 1.88
C ALA A 37 -36.17 -2.31 1.25
N GLU A 38 -37.42 -2.20 1.68
CA GLU A 38 -38.57 -2.90 1.08
C GLU A 38 -38.73 -2.53 -0.40
N ILE A 39 -38.69 -1.23 -0.73
CA ILE A 39 -38.79 -0.73 -2.11
C ILE A 39 -37.63 -1.25 -2.96
N LEU A 40 -36.39 -1.18 -2.44
CA LEU A 40 -35.19 -1.61 -3.18
C LEU A 40 -35.22 -3.11 -3.51
N THR A 41 -35.61 -3.92 -2.53
CA THR A 41 -35.55 -5.39 -2.63
C THR A 41 -36.83 -6.01 -3.20
N LYS A 42 -37.79 -5.19 -3.65
CA LYS A 42 -39.03 -5.66 -4.26
C LYS A 42 -38.75 -6.38 -5.59
N PRO A 43 -39.14 -7.66 -5.74
CA PRO A 43 -38.86 -8.41 -6.96
C PRO A 43 -39.49 -7.77 -8.21
N GLY A 44 -38.70 -7.62 -9.27
CA GLY A 44 -39.17 -7.12 -10.57
C GLY A 44 -39.50 -5.63 -10.64
N GLU A 45 -39.21 -4.84 -9.60
CA GLU A 45 -39.39 -3.39 -9.61
C GLU A 45 -38.26 -2.72 -10.39
N ASN A 46 -38.59 -1.87 -11.36
CA ASN A 46 -37.61 -1.11 -12.13
C ASN A 46 -37.64 0.36 -11.69
N LEU A 47 -36.69 0.73 -10.82
CA LEU A 47 -36.60 2.06 -10.23
C LEU A 47 -35.87 3.03 -11.17
N PRO A 48 -36.35 4.27 -11.34
CA PRO A 48 -35.60 5.29 -12.05
C PRO A 48 -34.22 5.54 -11.42
N PRO A 49 -33.16 5.83 -12.21
CA PRO A 49 -31.79 5.98 -11.70
C PRO A 49 -31.63 6.98 -10.55
N ASN A 50 -32.32 8.12 -10.63
CA ASN A 50 -32.33 9.16 -9.59
C ASN A 50 -32.95 8.69 -8.27
N VAL A 51 -33.98 7.85 -8.34
CA VAL A 51 -34.65 7.27 -7.18
C VAL A 51 -33.78 6.19 -6.56
N LEU A 52 -33.20 5.33 -7.40
CA LEU A 52 -32.28 4.29 -6.97
C LEU A 52 -31.05 4.87 -6.27
N PHE A 53 -30.45 5.92 -6.85
CA PHE A 53 -29.37 6.67 -6.23
C PHE A 53 -29.77 7.23 -4.85
N ALA A 54 -30.94 7.85 -4.75
CA ALA A 54 -31.43 8.43 -3.51
C ALA A 54 -31.60 7.36 -2.42
N ILE A 55 -32.26 6.25 -2.75
CA ILE A 55 -32.46 5.11 -1.83
C ILE A 55 -31.12 4.56 -1.35
N LEU A 56 -30.22 4.20 -2.27
CA LEU A 56 -28.92 3.61 -1.94
C LEU A 56 -28.06 4.55 -1.10
N ASN A 57 -28.11 5.87 -1.35
CA ASN A 57 -27.33 6.83 -0.58
C ASN A 57 -27.86 6.96 0.85
N CYS A 58 -29.18 6.86 1.04
CA CYS A 58 -29.78 6.81 2.38
C CYS A 58 -29.34 5.55 3.14
N LEU A 59 -29.39 4.38 2.47
CA LEU A 59 -28.96 3.11 3.04
C LEU A 59 -27.46 3.09 3.35
N ALA A 60 -26.62 3.67 2.50
CA ALA A 60 -25.18 3.82 2.77
C ALA A 60 -24.90 4.67 4.01
N ASN A 61 -25.69 5.73 4.24
CA ASN A 61 -25.55 6.58 5.42
C ASN A 61 -26.14 5.90 6.67
N SER A 62 -27.14 5.03 6.52
CA SER A 62 -27.76 4.33 7.66
C SER A 62 -26.81 3.37 8.37
N CYS A 63 -25.77 2.88 7.68
CA CYS A 63 -24.70 2.07 8.26
C CYS A 63 -23.94 2.77 9.41
N MET A 64 -24.00 4.10 9.51
CA MET A 64 -23.38 4.86 10.62
C MET A 64 -24.26 4.90 11.88
N TYR A 65 -25.56 4.64 11.75
CA TYR A 65 -26.54 4.77 12.84
C TYR A 65 -26.98 3.43 13.40
N PHE A 66 -26.96 2.38 12.58
CA PHE A 66 -27.41 1.05 12.98
C PHE A 66 -26.27 0.04 12.92
N GLN A 67 -26.12 -0.72 14.00
CA GLN A 67 -25.47 -2.02 14.01
C GLN A 67 -26.23 -2.97 13.06
N HIS A 68 -25.61 -4.02 12.55
CA HIS A 68 -26.29 -4.98 11.69
C HIS A 68 -26.92 -6.13 12.51
N GLU A 69 -28.00 -6.73 12.05
CA GLU A 69 -28.59 -7.90 12.73
C GLU A 69 -28.06 -9.16 12.03
N SER A 70 -27.34 -10.03 12.74
CA SER A 70 -26.79 -11.24 12.11
C SER A 70 -27.94 -12.18 11.68
N PRO A 71 -27.75 -13.03 10.64
CA PRO A 71 -28.76 -14.01 10.25
C PRO A 71 -29.26 -14.89 11.41
N GLU A 72 -28.40 -15.20 12.38
CA GLU A 72 -28.75 -15.97 13.57
C GLU A 72 -29.59 -15.16 14.57
N GLN A 73 -29.30 -13.87 14.74
CA GLN A 73 -30.11 -12.95 15.54
C GLN A 73 -31.49 -12.75 14.89
N ILE A 74 -31.52 -12.51 13.58
CA ILE A 74 -32.75 -12.39 12.80
C ILE A 74 -33.57 -13.68 12.90
N LYS A 75 -32.97 -14.86 12.75
CA LYS A 75 -33.68 -16.15 12.89
C LYS A 75 -34.27 -16.37 14.29
N LYS A 76 -33.60 -15.88 15.33
CA LYS A 76 -34.07 -15.98 16.71
C LYS A 76 -35.24 -15.04 16.99
N GLU A 77 -35.20 -13.83 16.44
CA GLU A 77 -36.21 -12.79 16.65
C GLU A 77 -37.40 -12.92 15.68
N ASN A 78 -37.14 -13.42 14.46
CA ASN A 78 -38.10 -13.60 13.37
C ASN A 78 -37.87 -14.96 12.67
N PRO A 79 -38.48 -16.05 13.16
CA PRO A 79 -38.28 -17.41 12.64
C PRO A 79 -38.77 -17.64 11.21
N ILE A 80 -39.50 -16.68 10.62
CA ILE A 80 -39.94 -16.69 9.21
C ILE A 80 -38.74 -16.43 8.25
N TYR A 81 -37.58 -16.03 8.78
CA TYR A 81 -36.37 -15.79 8.00
C TYR A 81 -35.65 -17.08 7.56
N LEU A 82 -36.21 -17.74 6.53
CA LEU A 82 -35.54 -18.73 5.69
C LEU A 82 -36.01 -18.58 4.24
N GLU A 83 -35.07 -18.59 3.30
CA GLU A 83 -35.27 -18.68 1.84
C GLU A 83 -36.04 -17.52 1.15
N ASN A 84 -35.34 -16.42 0.85
CA ASN A 84 -35.69 -15.46 -0.21
C ASN A 84 -36.74 -14.36 0.09
N HIS A 85 -37.06 -14.06 1.34
CA HIS A 85 -38.09 -13.05 1.65
C HIS A 85 -37.59 -11.85 2.49
N CYS A 86 -36.38 -11.35 2.22
CA CYS A 86 -35.89 -10.09 2.80
C CYS A 86 -36.88 -8.93 2.63
N HIS A 87 -37.60 -8.90 1.51
CA HIS A 87 -38.66 -7.92 1.25
C HIS A 87 -39.79 -7.95 2.30
N GLU A 88 -40.24 -9.12 2.74
CA GLU A 88 -41.32 -9.24 3.73
C GLU A 88 -40.88 -8.76 5.11
N LEU A 89 -39.64 -9.07 5.50
CA LEU A 89 -39.03 -8.53 6.71
C LEU A 89 -38.98 -6.99 6.69
N TYR A 90 -38.54 -6.40 5.58
CA TYR A 90 -38.52 -4.94 5.44
C TYR A 90 -39.92 -4.32 5.45
N ARG A 91 -40.91 -5.00 4.86
CA ARG A 91 -42.32 -4.59 4.93
C ARG A 91 -42.81 -4.55 6.38
N GLU A 92 -42.49 -5.56 7.19
CA GLU A 92 -42.85 -5.57 8.63
C GLU A 92 -42.15 -4.44 9.40
N LEU A 93 -40.85 -4.23 9.16
CA LEU A 93 -40.06 -3.14 9.76
C LEU A 93 -40.56 -1.74 9.36
N SER A 94 -41.23 -1.62 8.22
CA SER A 94 -41.86 -0.37 7.77
C SER A 94 -43.18 -0.05 8.49
N THR A 95 -43.71 -0.96 9.32
CA THR A 95 -44.96 -0.72 10.05
C THR A 95 -44.74 0.05 11.36
N PRO A 96 -45.49 1.13 11.63
CA PRO A 96 -45.33 1.95 12.84
C PRO A 96 -45.58 1.22 14.17
N SER A 97 -46.25 0.06 14.14
CA SER A 97 -46.58 -0.76 15.32
C SER A 97 -45.40 -1.57 15.88
N SER A 98 -44.28 -1.64 15.16
CA SER A 98 -43.04 -2.35 15.58
C SER A 98 -42.20 -1.58 16.62
N MET A 99 -42.69 -0.44 17.12
CA MET A 99 -41.98 0.55 17.96
C MET A 99 -41.67 0.12 19.41
N SER A 100 -41.73 -1.17 19.75
CA SER A 100 -41.39 -1.62 21.11
C SER A 100 -39.90 -1.92 21.26
N GLY A 101 -39.06 -0.88 21.21
CA GLY A 101 -37.65 -0.96 21.62
C GLY A 101 -36.73 0.00 20.86
N GLU A 102 -35.81 0.66 21.58
CA GLU A 102 -34.65 1.35 20.98
C GLU A 102 -33.69 0.30 20.39
N PHE A 103 -34.05 -0.29 19.25
CA PHE A 103 -33.16 -1.22 18.56
C PHE A 103 -32.14 -0.46 17.74
N PHE A 104 -30.89 -0.47 18.21
CA PHE A 104 -29.71 0.08 17.52
C PHE A 104 -29.26 -0.76 16.31
N SER A 105 -30.06 -1.73 15.87
CA SER A 105 -29.68 -2.74 14.87
C SER A 105 -30.58 -2.73 13.62
N PHE A 106 -30.09 -3.19 12.46
CA PHE A 106 -30.84 -3.29 11.19
C PHE A 106 -30.36 -4.47 10.30
N PRO A 107 -31.25 -5.24 9.65
CA PRO A 107 -30.87 -6.41 8.86
C PRO A 107 -30.47 -6.03 7.43
N TYR A 108 -29.18 -5.87 7.13
CA TYR A 108 -28.72 -5.42 5.80
C TYR A 108 -28.55 -6.53 4.75
N ASN A 109 -28.76 -7.81 5.09
CA ASN A 109 -28.43 -8.95 4.22
C ASN A 109 -29.08 -8.88 2.83
N GLY A 110 -30.39 -8.61 2.76
CA GLY A 110 -31.08 -8.49 1.47
C GLY A 110 -30.60 -7.30 0.64
N ILE A 111 -30.13 -6.22 1.28
CA ILE A 111 -29.53 -5.08 0.58
C ILE A 111 -28.14 -5.45 0.06
N ILE A 112 -27.33 -6.18 0.84
CA ILE A 112 -26.01 -6.67 0.39
C ILE A 112 -26.16 -7.54 -0.86
N GLU A 113 -27.04 -8.53 -0.82
CA GLU A 113 -27.31 -9.44 -1.94
C GLU A 113 -27.75 -8.65 -3.19
N TRP A 114 -28.73 -7.74 -3.02
CA TRP A 114 -29.18 -6.88 -4.10
C TRP A 114 -28.05 -6.03 -4.69
N VAL A 115 -27.20 -5.44 -3.84
CA VAL A 115 -26.07 -4.61 -4.27
C VAL A 115 -25.03 -5.43 -5.03
N ILE A 116 -24.68 -6.63 -4.56
CA ILE A 116 -23.74 -7.51 -5.26
C ILE A 116 -24.28 -7.90 -6.63
N ASP A 117 -25.57 -8.24 -6.73
CA ASP A 117 -26.22 -8.58 -8.00
C ASP A 117 -26.32 -7.38 -8.94
N TYR A 118 -26.62 -6.19 -8.42
CA TYR A 118 -26.61 -4.97 -9.21
C TYR A 118 -25.22 -4.70 -9.79
N LEU A 119 -24.17 -4.76 -8.95
CA LEU A 119 -22.81 -4.54 -9.39
C LEU A 119 -22.40 -5.56 -10.46
N ASP A 120 -22.68 -6.85 -10.27
CA ASP A 120 -22.34 -7.91 -11.23
C ASP A 120 -22.88 -7.60 -12.63
N ASN A 121 -24.16 -7.22 -12.70
CA ASN A 121 -24.84 -6.86 -13.95
C ASN A 121 -24.33 -5.57 -14.60
N HIS A 122 -23.58 -4.73 -13.87
CA HIS A 122 -23.12 -3.41 -14.32
C HIS A 122 -21.58 -3.26 -14.28
N THR A 123 -20.83 -4.37 -14.26
CA THR A 123 -19.35 -4.36 -14.24
C THR A 123 -18.67 -4.25 -15.61
N THR A 124 -19.43 -4.28 -16.71
CA THR A 124 -18.89 -4.49 -18.06
C THR A 124 -18.34 -3.24 -18.75
N GLU A 125 -18.89 -2.05 -18.50
CA GLU A 125 -18.49 -0.80 -19.16
C GLU A 125 -18.53 0.40 -18.21
N ASP A 126 -17.53 1.28 -18.33
CA ASP A 126 -17.45 2.58 -17.62
C ASP A 126 -18.38 3.59 -18.32
N ARG A 127 -19.69 3.51 -18.03
CA ARG A 127 -20.68 4.48 -18.52
C ARG A 127 -21.02 5.50 -17.44
N ASP A 128 -20.99 6.78 -17.80
CA ASP A 128 -21.15 7.90 -16.87
C ASP A 128 -22.46 7.84 -16.06
N ASP A 129 -23.57 7.46 -16.70
CA ASP A 129 -24.90 7.34 -16.09
C ASP A 129 -25.01 6.20 -15.07
N GLN A 130 -24.24 5.12 -15.25
CA GLN A 130 -24.21 3.96 -14.35
C GLN A 130 -23.17 4.10 -13.24
N SER A 131 -22.12 4.90 -13.48
CA SER A 131 -21.01 5.11 -12.55
C SER A 131 -21.45 5.68 -11.19
N GLU A 132 -22.50 6.50 -11.17
CA GLU A 132 -23.00 7.12 -9.95
C GLU A 132 -23.71 6.12 -9.04
N ILE A 133 -24.49 5.18 -9.60
CA ILE A 133 -25.15 4.13 -8.81
C ILE A 133 -24.12 3.12 -8.32
N VAL A 134 -23.19 2.69 -9.20
CA VAL A 134 -22.07 1.80 -8.83
C VAL A 134 -21.26 2.38 -7.69
N ARG A 135 -20.93 3.68 -7.75
CA ARG A 135 -20.23 4.40 -6.67
C ARG A 135 -20.97 4.28 -5.33
N VAL A 136 -22.29 4.50 -5.31
CA VAL A 136 -23.06 4.47 -4.06
C VAL A 136 -23.22 3.04 -3.54
N CYS A 137 -23.37 2.05 -4.42
CA CYS A 137 -23.32 0.63 -4.07
C CYS A 137 -22.00 0.28 -3.36
N LEU A 138 -20.86 0.69 -3.91
CA LEU A 138 -19.54 0.46 -3.30
C LEU A 138 -19.39 1.22 -1.98
N LYS A 139 -19.88 2.46 -1.90
CA LYS A 139 -19.92 3.24 -0.66
C LYS A 139 -20.74 2.54 0.42
N PHE A 140 -21.89 1.97 0.08
CA PHE A 140 -22.73 1.19 1.01
C PHE A 140 -21.93 0.01 1.59
N LEU A 141 -21.33 -0.82 0.74
CA LEU A 141 -20.52 -1.96 1.18
C LEU A 141 -19.31 -1.52 2.02
N CYS A 142 -18.62 -0.46 1.60
CA CYS A 142 -17.47 0.09 2.31
C CYS A 142 -17.86 0.61 3.69
N ASN A 143 -18.93 1.40 3.81
CA ASN A 143 -19.42 1.88 5.10
C ASN A 143 -19.82 0.72 6.02
N LEU A 144 -20.56 -0.26 5.49
CA LEU A 144 -21.01 -1.42 6.25
C LEU A 144 -19.84 -2.23 6.83
N SER A 145 -18.74 -2.35 6.07
CA SER A 145 -17.54 -3.08 6.49
C SER A 145 -16.71 -2.43 7.60
N THR A 146 -17.01 -1.19 8.01
CA THR A 146 -16.29 -0.49 9.08
C THR A 146 -16.85 -0.75 10.49
N SER A 147 -17.96 -1.49 10.60
CA SER A 147 -18.59 -1.79 11.87
C SER A 147 -17.81 -2.83 12.68
N LEU A 148 -17.83 -2.70 14.01
CA LEU A 148 -16.96 -3.43 14.96
C LEU A 148 -17.36 -4.90 15.23
N ASP A 149 -18.49 -5.38 14.72
CA ASP A 149 -18.93 -6.77 14.92
C ASP A 149 -18.54 -7.66 13.74
N LYS A 150 -17.87 -8.77 14.05
CA LYS A 150 -17.32 -9.73 13.08
C LYS A 150 -18.41 -10.37 12.20
N GLY A 151 -19.64 -10.52 12.71
CA GLY A 151 -20.76 -11.06 11.93
C GLY A 151 -21.06 -10.25 10.65
N TYR A 152 -20.72 -8.97 10.65
CA TYR A 152 -21.04 -8.04 9.54
C TYR A 152 -20.08 -8.14 8.37
N THR A 153 -18.89 -8.70 8.58
CA THR A 153 -17.84 -8.75 7.56
C THR A 153 -17.86 -10.02 6.71
N ALA A 154 -18.79 -10.94 6.96
CA ALA A 154 -18.86 -12.23 6.24
C ALA A 154 -19.00 -12.05 4.72
N PHE A 155 -19.71 -11.01 4.26
CA PHE A 155 -19.85 -10.73 2.83
C PHE A 155 -18.53 -10.32 2.16
N LEU A 156 -17.52 -9.85 2.92
CA LEU A 156 -16.18 -9.55 2.38
C LEU A 156 -15.45 -10.83 1.93
N SER A 157 -15.90 -11.99 2.41
CA SER A 157 -15.43 -13.29 1.96
C SER A 157 -16.16 -13.83 0.73
N ASP A 158 -17.18 -13.11 0.24
CA ASP A 158 -17.92 -13.50 -0.95
C ASP A 158 -17.03 -13.46 -2.21
N GLN A 159 -16.91 -14.60 -2.89
CA GLN A 159 -16.07 -14.75 -4.07
C GLN A 159 -16.57 -13.92 -5.26
N LYS A 160 -17.90 -13.80 -5.42
CA LYS A 160 -18.51 -13.01 -6.49
C LYS A 160 -18.19 -11.53 -6.30
N LEU A 161 -18.31 -11.02 -5.07
CA LEU A 161 -17.93 -9.64 -4.74
C LEU A 161 -16.45 -9.37 -5.02
N ARG A 162 -15.54 -10.28 -4.65
CA ARG A 162 -14.09 -10.12 -4.90
C ARG A 162 -13.77 -10.02 -6.40
N ILE A 163 -14.43 -10.83 -7.24
CA ILE A 163 -14.31 -10.75 -8.71
C ILE A 163 -14.84 -9.42 -9.25
N ILE A 164 -15.99 -8.97 -8.75
CA ILE A 164 -16.61 -7.68 -9.12
C ILE A 164 -15.68 -6.51 -8.80
N ILE A 165 -15.15 -6.46 -7.57
CA ILE A 165 -14.22 -5.43 -7.11
C ILE A 165 -12.97 -5.40 -8.01
N GLY A 166 -12.41 -6.58 -8.33
CA GLY A 166 -11.28 -6.70 -9.24
C GLY A 166 -11.55 -6.07 -10.61
N LYS A 167 -12.72 -6.34 -11.21
CA LYS A 167 -13.12 -5.71 -12.49
C LYS A 167 -13.27 -4.19 -12.37
N ILE A 168 -13.98 -3.71 -11.35
CA ILE A 168 -14.27 -2.29 -11.16
C ILE A 168 -13.00 -1.48 -10.86
N LEU A 169 -12.01 -2.07 -10.20
CA LEU A 169 -10.72 -1.43 -9.93
C LEU A 169 -10.02 -0.97 -11.23
N HIS A 170 -10.35 -1.60 -12.36
CA HIS A 170 -9.82 -1.24 -13.67
C HIS A 170 -10.58 -0.10 -14.39
N TRP A 171 -11.65 0.44 -13.82
CA TRP A 171 -12.38 1.62 -14.36
C TRP A 171 -11.56 2.91 -14.25
N ASN A 172 -11.93 3.94 -15.02
CA ASN A 172 -11.20 5.21 -15.03
C ASN A 172 -11.78 6.26 -14.07
N ASN A 173 -13.04 6.10 -13.68
CA ASN A 173 -13.77 7.04 -12.84
C ASN A 173 -13.22 7.12 -11.39
N LEU A 174 -12.62 8.25 -11.02
CA LEU A 174 -12.02 8.48 -9.69
C LEU A 174 -13.03 8.34 -8.54
N ASN A 175 -14.28 8.74 -8.77
CA ASN A 175 -15.33 8.68 -7.75
C ASN A 175 -15.73 7.24 -7.45
N VAL A 176 -15.58 6.32 -8.41
CA VAL A 176 -15.77 4.88 -8.23
C VAL A 176 -14.53 4.25 -7.58
N LEU A 177 -13.33 4.63 -8.02
CA LEU A 177 -12.09 4.06 -7.49
C LEU A 177 -11.89 4.30 -5.99
N LEU A 178 -12.31 5.46 -5.46
CA LEU A 178 -12.16 5.77 -4.04
C LEU A 178 -12.83 4.74 -3.11
N PRO A 179 -14.16 4.47 -3.22
CA PRO A 179 -14.79 3.43 -2.42
C PRO A 179 -14.34 2.02 -2.81
N THR A 180 -13.92 1.75 -4.06
CA THR A 180 -13.33 0.45 -4.44
C THR A 180 -12.03 0.17 -3.67
N CYS A 181 -11.08 1.11 -3.67
CA CYS A 181 -9.84 0.98 -2.90
C CYS A 181 -10.11 0.85 -1.40
N GLY A 182 -11.07 1.61 -0.87
CA GLY A 182 -11.50 1.50 0.53
C GLY A 182 -12.08 0.12 0.86
N LEU A 183 -12.88 -0.45 -0.04
CA LEU A 183 -13.45 -1.78 0.14
C LEU A 183 -12.37 -2.87 0.07
N ILE A 184 -11.40 -2.78 -0.86
CA ILE A 184 -10.23 -3.67 -0.92
C ILE A 184 -9.45 -3.63 0.40
N HIS A 185 -9.15 -2.42 0.89
CA HIS A 185 -8.51 -2.24 2.19
C HIS A 185 -9.30 -2.95 3.31
N ASN A 186 -10.62 -2.78 3.35
CA ASN A 186 -11.46 -3.39 4.39
C ASN A 186 -11.54 -4.92 4.26
N VAL A 187 -11.57 -5.48 3.05
CA VAL A 187 -11.45 -6.93 2.83
C VAL A 187 -10.12 -7.42 3.39
N LEU A 188 -9.00 -6.78 3.04
CA LEU A 188 -7.66 -7.18 3.51
C LEU A 188 -7.51 -7.05 5.03
N PHE A 189 -8.09 -5.99 5.62
CA PHE A 189 -8.05 -5.76 7.05
C PHE A 189 -8.80 -6.85 7.85
N ASN A 190 -9.95 -7.29 7.34
CA ASN A 190 -10.82 -8.25 8.02
C ASN A 190 -10.53 -9.72 7.67
N THR A 191 -9.82 -9.99 6.57
CA THR A 191 -9.50 -11.36 6.16
C THR A 191 -8.37 -11.92 7.02
N THR A 192 -8.64 -13.02 7.71
CA THR A 192 -7.65 -13.78 8.50
C THR A 192 -7.14 -15.04 7.79
N GLU A 193 -7.66 -15.34 6.60
CA GLU A 193 -7.40 -16.58 5.87
C GLU A 193 -6.03 -16.58 5.16
N GLY A 194 -5.42 -17.77 5.05
CA GLY A 194 -4.08 -17.97 4.47
C GLY A 194 -4.02 -17.96 2.94
N SER A 195 -5.10 -17.58 2.24
CA SER A 195 -5.12 -17.43 0.77
C SER A 195 -5.39 -15.98 0.38
N ALA A 196 -4.74 -15.50 -0.68
CA ALA A 196 -4.92 -14.12 -1.15
C ALA A 196 -6.40 -13.89 -1.51
N PRO A 197 -7.08 -12.88 -0.92
CA PRO A 197 -8.50 -12.66 -1.15
C PRO A 197 -8.83 -12.13 -2.55
N PHE A 198 -7.82 -11.68 -3.28
CA PHE A 198 -7.94 -11.14 -4.63
C PHE A 198 -6.95 -11.80 -5.58
N GLU A 199 -7.22 -11.72 -6.88
CA GLU A 199 -6.23 -12.06 -7.91
C GLU A 199 -5.03 -11.10 -7.75
N PRO A 200 -3.82 -11.62 -7.45
CA PRO A 200 -2.71 -10.78 -7.01
C PRO A 200 -2.24 -9.71 -8.01
N LEU A 201 -2.06 -10.07 -9.28
CA LEU A 201 -1.39 -9.21 -10.25
C LEU A 201 -2.29 -8.04 -10.66
N SER A 202 -3.49 -8.34 -11.15
CA SER A 202 -4.51 -7.39 -11.59
C SER A 202 -4.87 -6.44 -10.46
N THR A 203 -5.01 -6.94 -9.23
CA THR A 203 -5.36 -6.10 -8.07
C THR A 203 -4.24 -5.13 -7.73
N LEU A 204 -2.98 -5.59 -7.69
CA LEU A 204 -1.85 -4.72 -7.37
C LEU A 204 -1.66 -3.63 -8.45
N GLU A 205 -1.74 -4.00 -9.73
CA GLU A 205 -1.67 -3.03 -10.84
C GLU A 205 -2.80 -2.01 -10.78
N GLY A 206 -4.02 -2.47 -10.51
CA GLY A 206 -5.19 -1.61 -10.37
C GLY A 206 -5.06 -0.61 -9.21
N LEU A 207 -4.54 -1.06 -8.06
CA LEU A 207 -4.28 -0.20 -6.91
C LEU A 207 -3.17 0.82 -7.19
N ILE A 208 -2.05 0.38 -7.77
CA ILE A 208 -0.95 1.29 -8.16
C ILE A 208 -1.46 2.36 -9.12
N ARG A 209 -2.26 1.97 -10.11
CA ARG A 209 -2.87 2.91 -11.05
C ARG A 209 -3.84 3.87 -10.36
N ALA A 210 -4.62 3.43 -9.37
CA ALA A 210 -5.45 4.32 -8.56
C ALA A 210 -4.60 5.32 -7.76
N ASP A 211 -3.47 4.87 -7.20
CA ASP A 211 -2.53 5.71 -6.46
C ASP A 211 -1.85 6.77 -7.35
N THR A 212 -1.45 6.41 -8.58
CA THR A 212 -0.92 7.40 -9.56
C THR A 212 -1.94 8.49 -9.90
N LYS A 213 -3.23 8.18 -9.79
CA LYS A 213 -4.35 9.13 -9.93
C LYS A 213 -4.71 9.86 -8.63
N LYS A 214 -3.89 9.71 -7.57
CA LYS A 214 -4.03 10.34 -6.25
C LYS A 214 -5.30 9.94 -5.49
N VAL A 215 -5.77 8.70 -5.68
CA VAL A 215 -6.86 8.14 -4.86
C VAL A 215 -6.32 7.87 -3.45
N ARG A 216 -6.77 8.65 -2.46
CA ARG A 216 -6.19 8.70 -1.10
C ARG A 216 -6.07 7.34 -0.39
N THR A 217 -6.98 6.40 -0.64
CA THR A 217 -7.00 5.08 0.03
C THR A 217 -6.21 4.00 -0.71
N ALA A 218 -5.71 4.28 -1.92
CA ALA A 218 -5.01 3.30 -2.73
C ALA A 218 -3.67 2.90 -2.11
N ASN A 219 -2.90 3.87 -1.61
CA ASN A 219 -1.63 3.63 -0.92
C ASN A 219 -1.78 2.69 0.28
N ASP A 220 -2.73 3.00 1.18
CA ASP A 220 -3.03 2.18 2.35
C ASP A 220 -3.45 0.76 1.96
N ALA A 221 -4.26 0.62 0.90
CA ALA A 221 -4.66 -0.69 0.38
C ALA A 221 -3.47 -1.49 -0.18
N ILE A 222 -2.51 -0.84 -0.87
CA ILE A 222 -1.28 -1.50 -1.35
C ILE A 222 -0.45 -2.00 -0.17
N MET A 223 -0.24 -1.15 0.84
CA MET A 223 0.52 -1.51 2.04
C MET A 223 -0.16 -2.64 2.82
N MET A 224 -1.48 -2.59 2.96
CA MET A 224 -2.24 -3.68 3.57
C MET A 224 -2.13 -4.97 2.75
N PHE A 225 -2.09 -4.89 1.41
CA PHE A 225 -2.00 -6.07 0.56
C PHE A 225 -0.65 -6.77 0.72
N LEU A 226 0.44 -5.99 0.72
CA LEU A 226 1.80 -6.47 1.03
C LEU A 226 1.88 -7.06 2.44
N GLN A 227 1.19 -6.47 3.42
CA GLN A 227 1.18 -6.95 4.79
C GLN A 227 0.42 -8.26 4.98
N ARG A 228 -0.70 -8.43 4.27
CA ARG A 228 -1.63 -9.55 4.45
C ARG A 228 -1.35 -10.73 3.52
N THR A 229 -0.51 -10.55 2.50
CA THR A 229 -0.19 -11.57 1.51
C THR A 229 1.33 -11.78 1.46
N PRO A 230 1.90 -12.66 2.31
CA PRO A 230 3.34 -12.82 2.48
C PRO A 230 4.13 -13.04 1.19
N ASP A 231 3.59 -13.84 0.26
CA ASP A 231 4.24 -14.22 -1.00
C ASP A 231 3.77 -13.38 -2.21
N LEU A 232 3.16 -12.21 -1.95
CA LEU A 232 2.63 -11.35 -3.02
C LEU A 232 3.71 -10.96 -4.02
N LEU A 233 4.85 -10.46 -3.54
CA LEU A 233 5.94 -10.02 -4.40
C LEU A 233 6.55 -11.17 -5.19
N ASP A 234 6.75 -12.35 -4.57
CA ASP A 234 7.18 -13.55 -5.29
C ASP A 234 6.24 -13.93 -6.43
N THR A 235 4.94 -13.70 -6.24
CA THR A 235 3.91 -14.06 -7.23
C THR A 235 3.84 -13.07 -8.39
N VAL A 236 3.90 -11.77 -8.13
CA VAL A 236 3.51 -10.74 -9.13
C VAL A 236 4.68 -9.92 -9.65
N TYR A 237 5.75 -9.76 -8.88
CA TYR A 237 6.70 -8.68 -9.12
C TYR A 237 7.40 -8.82 -10.47
N GLU A 238 7.80 -10.02 -10.90
CA GLU A 238 8.46 -10.18 -12.20
C GLU A 238 7.56 -9.84 -13.39
N ALA A 239 6.24 -10.01 -13.27
CA ALA A 239 5.27 -9.72 -14.32
C ALA A 239 5.00 -8.22 -14.51
N LEU A 240 5.31 -7.39 -13.51
CA LEU A 240 5.13 -5.93 -13.59
C LEU A 240 6.10 -5.29 -14.59
N SER A 241 5.66 -4.22 -15.26
CA SER A 241 6.56 -3.37 -16.05
C SER A 241 7.60 -2.69 -15.15
N MET A 242 8.69 -2.21 -15.76
CA MET A 242 9.76 -1.58 -14.99
C MET A 242 9.30 -0.29 -14.28
N GLU A 243 8.46 0.50 -14.93
CA GLU A 243 7.90 1.73 -14.36
C GLU A 243 7.03 1.42 -13.15
N VAL A 244 6.21 0.36 -13.23
CA VAL A 244 5.34 -0.08 -12.14
C VAL A 244 6.16 -0.66 -10.97
N LYS A 245 7.25 -1.38 -11.25
CA LYS A 245 8.21 -1.85 -10.23
C LYS A 245 8.81 -0.68 -9.45
N LEU A 246 9.33 0.33 -10.15
CA LEU A 246 9.92 1.51 -9.53
C LEU A 246 8.90 2.27 -8.68
N TYR A 247 7.68 2.48 -9.20
CA TYR A 247 6.61 3.15 -8.45
C TYR A 247 6.23 2.37 -7.18
N LEU A 248 6.09 1.04 -7.27
CA LEU A 248 5.81 0.19 -6.12
C LEU A 248 6.90 0.24 -5.07
N LEU A 249 8.18 0.19 -5.48
CA LEU A 249 9.30 0.30 -4.56
C LEU A 249 9.36 1.67 -3.88
N GLU A 250 9.00 2.74 -4.59
CA GLU A 250 8.92 4.08 -4.02
C GLU A 250 7.80 4.19 -2.97
N ILE A 251 6.61 3.63 -3.25
CA ILE A 251 5.53 3.50 -2.25
C ILE A 251 6.04 2.77 -1.00
N ILE A 252 6.68 1.61 -1.20
CA ILE A 252 7.25 0.80 -0.12
C ILE A 252 8.25 1.63 0.68
N TYR A 253 9.18 2.31 0.00
CA TYR A 253 10.20 3.13 0.65
C TYR A 253 9.58 4.23 1.51
N GLN A 254 8.66 5.04 0.96
CA GLN A 254 8.06 6.16 1.69
C GLN A 254 7.29 5.69 2.93
N ASN A 255 6.49 4.62 2.80
CA ASN A 255 5.73 4.07 3.92
C ASN A 255 6.63 3.46 5.00
N VAL A 256 7.62 2.66 4.60
CA VAL A 256 8.57 2.05 5.55
C VAL A 256 9.35 3.13 6.29
N LYS A 257 9.78 4.18 5.58
CA LYS A 257 10.46 5.35 6.14
C LYS A 257 9.59 6.05 7.18
N GLU A 258 8.32 6.30 6.86
CA GLU A 258 7.37 6.91 7.78
C GLU A 258 7.17 6.05 9.04
N ILE A 259 6.90 4.75 8.88
CA ILE A 259 6.65 3.83 9.99
C ILE A 259 7.89 3.67 10.90
N VAL A 260 9.08 3.57 10.31
CA VAL A 260 10.32 3.34 11.06
C VAL A 260 10.84 4.62 11.72
N TYR A 261 10.90 5.74 11.00
CA TYR A 261 11.53 6.97 11.50
C TYR A 261 10.58 7.88 12.27
N CYS A 262 9.27 7.84 12.00
CA CYS A 262 8.30 8.65 12.74
C CYS A 262 7.63 7.88 13.89
N HIS A 263 8.01 6.62 14.14
CA HIS A 263 7.49 5.76 15.20
C HIS A 263 5.95 5.73 15.27
N VAL A 264 5.30 5.72 14.09
CA VAL A 264 3.83 5.84 13.98
C VAL A 264 3.09 4.67 14.62
N SER A 265 3.69 3.48 14.63
CA SER A 265 3.08 2.27 15.18
C SER A 265 4.11 1.18 15.48
N ASP A 266 3.83 0.38 16.51
CA ASP A 266 4.56 -0.87 16.80
C ASP A 266 4.09 -2.05 15.93
N ALA A 267 3.13 -1.82 15.04
CA ALA A 267 2.62 -2.85 14.14
C ALA A 267 3.71 -3.42 13.21
N ILE A 268 3.42 -4.62 12.69
CA ILE A 268 4.24 -5.29 11.69
C ILE A 268 4.27 -4.44 10.41
N ILE A 269 5.47 -4.13 9.92
CA ILE A 269 5.67 -3.40 8.66
C ILE A 269 5.30 -4.29 7.47
N PHE A 270 5.92 -5.47 7.42
CA PHE A 270 5.69 -6.53 6.44
C PHE A 270 5.91 -7.90 7.09
N PRO A 271 5.35 -8.99 6.54
CA PRO A 271 5.80 -10.35 6.78
C PRO A 271 7.29 -10.54 6.49
N GLU A 272 7.95 -11.50 7.15
CA GLU A 272 9.35 -11.82 6.87
C GLU A 272 9.57 -12.20 5.40
N ASN A 273 8.62 -12.91 4.76
CA ASN A 273 8.68 -13.30 3.35
C ASN A 273 8.88 -12.09 2.42
N THR A 274 8.14 -11.01 2.63
CA THR A 274 8.27 -9.77 1.85
C THR A 274 9.66 -9.14 2.03
N ILE A 275 10.18 -9.11 3.26
CA ILE A 275 11.54 -8.60 3.54
C ILE A 275 12.59 -9.48 2.86
N ILE A 276 12.42 -10.81 2.93
CA ILE A 276 13.30 -11.79 2.28
C ILE A 276 13.27 -11.60 0.76
N TYR A 277 12.11 -11.35 0.16
CA TYR A 277 11.98 -11.07 -1.26
C TYR A 277 12.81 -9.84 -1.67
N LEU A 278 12.58 -8.70 -1.00
CA LEU A 278 13.29 -7.45 -1.27
C LEU A 278 14.81 -7.60 -1.10
N MET A 279 15.24 -8.27 -0.03
CA MET A 279 16.64 -8.60 0.23
C MET A 279 17.24 -9.48 -0.88
N ASN A 280 16.55 -10.54 -1.29
CA ASN A 280 17.03 -11.45 -2.33
C ASN A 280 17.01 -10.81 -3.72
N ARG A 281 16.08 -9.90 -3.99
CA ARG A 281 16.04 -9.11 -5.23
C ARG A 281 17.25 -8.18 -5.29
N PHE A 282 17.53 -7.45 -4.20
CA PHE A 282 18.73 -6.62 -4.10
C PHE A 282 20.00 -7.44 -4.36
N LYS A 283 20.23 -8.53 -3.61
CA LYS A 283 21.44 -9.36 -3.78
C LYS A 283 21.63 -9.88 -5.22
N ARG A 284 20.53 -10.16 -5.94
CA ARG A 284 20.55 -10.68 -7.32
C ARG A 284 20.77 -9.63 -8.39
N ARG A 285 20.47 -8.37 -8.11
CA ARG A 285 20.47 -7.28 -9.10
C ARG A 285 21.48 -6.19 -8.76
N SER A 286 22.14 -6.27 -7.59
CA SER A 286 22.90 -5.14 -7.05
C SER A 286 24.14 -4.75 -7.87
N ASP A 287 24.66 -5.65 -8.69
CA ASP A 287 25.75 -5.40 -9.64
C ASP A 287 25.33 -4.47 -10.79
N LEU A 288 24.04 -4.34 -11.09
CA LEU A 288 23.54 -3.46 -12.15
C LEU A 288 23.88 -1.99 -11.91
N ILE A 289 24.10 -1.59 -10.66
CA ILE A 289 24.57 -0.24 -10.35
C ILE A 289 25.91 0.07 -11.04
N LEU A 290 26.75 -0.94 -11.26
CA LEU A 290 28.04 -0.78 -11.94
C LEU A 290 27.87 -0.46 -13.44
N LYS A 291 26.71 -0.74 -14.03
CA LYS A 291 26.41 -0.33 -15.42
C LYS A 291 26.35 1.19 -15.58
N THR A 292 26.11 1.93 -14.48
CA THR A 292 26.11 3.40 -14.51
C THR A 292 27.49 4.00 -14.78
N VAL A 293 28.58 3.21 -14.75
CA VAL A 293 29.91 3.69 -15.18
C VAL A 293 29.88 4.14 -16.64
N ASP A 294 29.05 3.52 -17.47
CA ASP A 294 28.85 3.87 -18.88
C ASP A 294 27.57 4.71 -19.04
N SER A 295 27.71 5.94 -19.53
CA SER A 295 26.67 6.99 -19.54
C SER A 295 25.52 6.80 -20.56
N TYR A 296 25.30 5.60 -21.07
CA TYR A 296 24.46 5.36 -22.27
C TYR A 296 23.31 4.36 -22.07
N LEU A 297 23.01 3.98 -20.82
CA LEU A 297 22.07 2.91 -20.53
C LEU A 297 20.84 3.41 -19.78
N ASN A 298 19.74 2.69 -19.96
CA ASN A 298 18.47 2.92 -19.28
C ASN A 298 18.64 2.84 -17.75
N ASP A 299 18.54 4.00 -17.08
CA ASP A 299 18.76 4.16 -15.64
C ASP A 299 17.69 3.50 -14.76
N MET A 300 16.62 2.95 -15.33
CA MET A 300 15.58 2.28 -14.56
C MET A 300 16.11 1.04 -13.82
N GLU A 301 16.96 0.21 -14.45
CA GLU A 301 17.51 -0.98 -13.80
C GLU A 301 18.41 -0.62 -12.59
N PRO A 302 19.37 0.31 -12.71
CA PRO A 302 20.08 0.84 -11.55
C PRO A 302 19.18 1.52 -10.51
N ALA A 303 18.14 2.25 -10.93
CA ALA A 303 17.20 2.90 -10.01
C ALA A 303 16.48 1.89 -9.11
N GLU A 304 16.08 0.73 -9.64
CA GLU A 304 15.52 -0.37 -8.85
C GLU A 304 16.46 -0.79 -7.71
N VAL A 305 17.75 -0.94 -8.02
CA VAL A 305 18.77 -1.31 -7.04
C VAL A 305 18.93 -0.25 -5.95
N THR A 306 18.93 1.02 -6.34
CA THR A 306 19.06 2.15 -5.41
C THR A 306 17.87 2.22 -4.45
N ILE A 307 16.64 2.13 -4.95
CA ILE A 307 15.45 2.15 -4.08
C ILE A 307 15.42 0.92 -3.16
N LEU A 308 15.79 -0.27 -3.66
CA LEU A 308 15.93 -1.47 -2.84
C LEU A 308 16.95 -1.29 -1.71
N LEU A 309 18.12 -0.72 -2.00
CA LEU A 309 19.12 -0.38 -0.98
C LEU A 309 18.55 0.58 0.06
N ASP A 310 17.77 1.57 -0.39
CA ASP A 310 17.17 2.54 0.51
C ASP A 310 16.14 1.90 1.44
N VAL A 311 15.24 1.07 0.91
CA VAL A 311 14.30 0.25 1.69
C VAL A 311 15.03 -0.61 2.71
N LEU A 312 16.04 -1.38 2.28
CA LEU A 312 16.81 -2.26 3.16
C LEU A 312 17.58 -1.49 4.23
N GLY A 313 18.09 -0.31 3.90
CA GLY A 313 18.75 0.55 4.87
C GLY A 313 17.79 1.08 5.93
N VAL A 314 16.52 1.37 5.58
CA VAL A 314 15.50 1.74 6.57
C VAL A 314 15.11 0.54 7.42
N LEU A 315 14.78 -0.60 6.80
CA LEU A 315 14.41 -1.82 7.51
C LEU A 315 15.51 -2.30 8.47
N SER A 316 16.78 -2.25 8.05
CA SER A 316 17.91 -2.66 8.89
C SER A 316 18.18 -1.74 10.09
N SER A 317 17.61 -0.53 10.10
CA SER A 317 17.67 0.38 11.26
C SER A 317 16.52 0.17 12.26
N SER A 318 15.57 -0.70 11.96
CA SER A 318 14.41 -0.98 12.81
C SER A 318 14.71 -2.12 13.80
N ASP A 319 14.36 -1.91 15.07
CA ASP A 319 14.46 -2.93 16.13
C ASP A 319 13.29 -3.94 16.12
N ARG A 320 12.40 -3.87 15.11
CA ARG A 320 11.25 -4.79 15.00
C ARG A 320 11.71 -6.20 14.63
N ARG A 321 11.11 -7.21 15.26
CA ARG A 321 11.51 -8.62 15.18
C ARG A 321 11.72 -9.12 13.74
N GLN A 322 10.77 -8.86 12.85
CA GLN A 322 10.82 -9.31 11.46
C GLN A 322 11.99 -8.70 10.67
N CYS A 323 12.50 -7.53 11.06
CA CYS A 323 13.62 -6.88 10.38
C CYS A 323 14.97 -7.55 10.71
N HIS A 324 15.06 -8.28 11.82
CA HIS A 324 16.28 -9.01 12.19
C HIS A 324 16.67 -10.12 11.20
N ILE A 325 15.76 -10.54 10.30
CA ILE A 325 16.10 -11.47 9.22
C ILE A 325 17.24 -10.94 8.34
N LEU A 326 17.31 -9.62 8.14
CA LEU A 326 18.38 -8.97 7.39
C LEU A 326 19.74 -9.19 8.04
N GLN A 327 19.79 -9.10 9.38
CA GLN A 327 21.02 -9.28 10.14
C GLN A 327 21.47 -10.75 10.19
N ARG A 328 20.51 -11.68 10.19
CA ARG A 328 20.75 -13.14 10.23
C ARG A 328 21.29 -13.68 8.91
N ASP A 329 21.01 -13.02 7.79
CA ASP A 329 21.52 -13.42 6.48
C ASP A 329 22.91 -12.81 6.22
N SER A 330 23.98 -13.54 6.58
CA SER A 330 25.35 -13.10 6.33
C SER A 330 25.68 -12.90 4.85
N SER A 331 24.93 -13.51 3.91
CA SER A 331 25.15 -13.30 2.48
C SER A 331 24.80 -11.88 2.05
N LEU A 332 23.88 -11.21 2.74
CA LEU A 332 23.55 -9.80 2.50
C LEU A 332 24.73 -8.89 2.86
N LEU A 333 25.35 -9.10 4.03
CA LEU A 333 26.53 -8.33 4.44
C LEU A 333 27.68 -8.53 3.45
N ILE A 334 27.96 -9.79 3.09
CA ILE A 334 29.01 -10.12 2.13
C ILE A 334 28.76 -9.40 0.79
N ASN A 335 27.54 -9.51 0.25
CA ASN A 335 27.16 -8.82 -0.99
C ASN A 335 27.39 -7.30 -0.89
N ALA A 336 26.94 -6.66 0.20
CA ALA A 336 27.10 -5.22 0.39
C ALA A 336 28.58 -4.79 0.50
N VAL A 337 29.43 -5.56 1.19
CA VAL A 337 30.87 -5.26 1.33
C VAL A 337 31.60 -5.41 -0.02
N PHE A 338 31.33 -6.48 -0.77
CA PHE A 338 31.96 -6.68 -2.07
C PHE A 338 31.47 -5.66 -3.11
N LEU A 339 30.20 -5.28 -3.07
CA LEU A 339 29.69 -4.22 -3.93
C LEU A 339 30.30 -2.86 -3.56
N LEU A 340 30.42 -2.54 -2.27
CA LEU A 340 31.10 -1.33 -1.81
C LEU A 340 32.54 -1.28 -2.33
N ARG A 341 33.24 -2.43 -2.31
CA ARG A 341 34.59 -2.55 -2.85
C ARG A 341 34.60 -2.28 -4.35
N ALA A 342 33.71 -2.90 -5.11
CA ALA A 342 33.62 -2.74 -6.55
C ALA A 342 33.37 -1.27 -6.95
N ILE A 343 32.37 -0.61 -6.35
CA ILE A 343 32.09 0.81 -6.65
C ILE A 343 33.22 1.74 -6.19
N HIS A 344 33.86 1.42 -5.06
CA HIS A 344 34.97 2.22 -4.55
C HIS A 344 36.19 2.13 -5.48
N MET A 345 36.47 0.94 -6.01
CA MET A 345 37.54 0.74 -7.00
C MET A 345 37.20 1.37 -8.34
N ALA A 346 35.97 1.22 -8.83
CA ALA A 346 35.51 1.87 -10.06
C ALA A 346 35.66 3.41 -9.98
N GLY A 347 35.37 4.00 -8.81
CA GLY A 347 35.56 5.44 -8.57
C GLY A 347 37.03 5.91 -8.58
N LYS A 348 38.01 5.00 -8.50
CA LYS A 348 39.46 5.30 -8.56
C LYS A 348 40.04 5.27 -9.98
N GLU A 349 39.39 4.62 -10.95
CA GLU A 349 39.98 4.41 -12.29
C GLU A 349 39.85 5.62 -13.23
N LYS A 350 38.60 6.10 -13.44
CA LYS A 350 38.26 7.16 -14.40
C LYS A 350 37.17 8.07 -13.83
N ASN A 351 37.03 9.27 -14.38
CA ASN A 351 35.93 10.19 -14.04
C ASN A 351 34.59 9.59 -14.48
N ASN A 352 33.87 8.99 -13.54
CA ASN A 352 32.55 8.38 -13.67
C ASN A 352 31.65 8.80 -12.49
N TYR A 353 30.43 8.28 -12.39
CA TYR A 353 29.51 8.67 -11.30
C TYR A 353 29.92 8.22 -9.89
N PHE A 354 30.87 7.30 -9.75
CA PHE A 354 31.42 6.88 -8.44
C PHE A 354 32.69 7.65 -8.04
N THR A 355 33.26 8.46 -8.92
CA THR A 355 34.39 9.32 -8.59
C THR A 355 33.98 10.33 -7.52
N PRO A 356 34.73 10.47 -6.40
CA PRO A 356 34.37 11.39 -5.33
C PRO A 356 34.32 12.85 -5.80
N ALA A 357 33.25 13.56 -5.45
CA ALA A 357 33.10 14.99 -5.72
C ALA A 357 33.51 15.81 -4.49
N GLN A 358 34.65 16.50 -4.55
CA GLN A 358 35.17 17.27 -3.41
C GLN A 358 34.66 18.72 -3.37
N LYS A 359 34.15 19.27 -4.48
CA LYS A 359 33.62 20.64 -4.53
C LYS A 359 32.13 20.63 -4.79
N LEU A 360 31.41 21.54 -4.13
CA LEU A 360 29.96 21.70 -4.31
C LEU A 360 29.59 22.12 -5.75
N SER A 361 30.50 22.82 -6.43
CA SER A 361 30.38 23.17 -7.85
C SER A 361 30.28 21.95 -8.77
N ASP A 362 30.75 20.79 -8.32
CA ASP A 362 30.79 19.56 -9.13
C ASP A 362 29.44 18.80 -9.07
N ILE A 363 28.50 19.26 -8.24
CA ILE A 363 27.22 18.59 -7.94
C ILE A 363 26.02 19.50 -8.28
N VAL A 364 26.19 20.82 -8.27
CA VAL A 364 25.14 21.77 -8.63
C VAL A 364 25.19 22.05 -10.14
N PRO A 365 24.09 21.86 -10.90
CA PRO A 365 24.06 22.27 -12.29
C PRO A 365 24.27 23.79 -12.37
N ASN A 366 25.31 24.22 -13.10
CA ASN A 366 25.55 25.64 -13.34
C ASN A 366 24.38 26.21 -14.14
N SER A 367 23.46 26.92 -13.49
CA SER A 367 22.36 27.68 -14.12
C SER A 367 22.81 28.91 -14.92
N SER A 368 24.08 28.94 -15.34
CA SER A 368 24.75 30.10 -15.93
C SER A 368 25.71 29.68 -17.06
N LYS A 369 25.24 28.83 -17.97
CA LYS A 369 25.79 28.80 -19.33
C LYS A 369 24.85 29.57 -20.26
N PRO A 370 25.34 30.56 -21.02
CA PRO A 370 24.52 31.22 -22.04
C PRO A 370 24.05 30.19 -23.05
N ASP A 371 22.76 30.25 -23.40
CA ASP A 371 22.15 29.63 -24.58
C ASP A 371 23.11 29.75 -25.77
N ASP A 372 23.48 28.62 -26.39
CA ASP A 372 23.80 28.51 -27.83
C ASP A 372 24.34 27.13 -28.26
N THR A 373 24.36 26.12 -27.39
CA THR A 373 24.57 24.73 -27.84
C THR A 373 23.54 23.80 -27.24
N ALA A 374 22.55 23.42 -28.06
CA ALA A 374 21.57 22.38 -27.77
C ALA A 374 22.27 21.03 -27.58
N SER A 375 22.60 20.69 -26.34
CA SER A 375 22.77 19.32 -25.86
C SER A 375 21.94 19.21 -24.58
N ASP A 376 20.80 18.54 -24.72
CA ASP A 376 19.62 18.55 -23.85
C ASP A 376 19.71 17.62 -22.63
N ASP A 377 20.91 17.44 -22.04
CA ASP A 377 21.13 16.41 -21.00
C ASP A 377 21.94 16.93 -19.80
N THR A 378 21.49 17.99 -19.13
CA THR A 378 21.93 18.24 -17.74
C THR A 378 20.88 17.72 -16.77
N GLU A 379 20.71 16.40 -16.76
CA GLU A 379 19.94 15.74 -15.72
C GLU A 379 20.59 16.03 -14.37
N ASP A 380 19.78 16.43 -13.39
CA ASP A 380 20.25 16.71 -12.04
C ASP A 380 20.93 15.46 -11.48
N ILE A 381 22.23 15.54 -11.18
CA ILE A 381 23.01 14.40 -10.67
C ILE A 381 22.38 13.77 -9.42
N ARG A 382 21.54 14.51 -8.69
CA ARG A 382 20.78 14.02 -7.53
C ARG A 382 19.72 12.98 -7.90
N ASN A 383 19.26 12.97 -9.15
CA ASN A 383 18.32 11.99 -9.68
C ASN A 383 19.03 10.74 -10.23
N HIS A 384 20.34 10.81 -10.43
CA HIS A 384 21.10 9.69 -10.99
C HIS A 384 21.21 8.54 -9.96
N PRO A 385 21.00 7.27 -10.35
CA PRO A 385 20.96 6.14 -9.41
C PRO A 385 22.21 5.94 -8.54
N ALA A 386 23.39 6.34 -9.02
CA ALA A 386 24.64 6.25 -8.25
C ALA A 386 24.75 7.29 -7.12
N PHE A 387 23.94 8.36 -7.13
CA PHE A 387 23.98 9.40 -6.11
C PHE A 387 23.54 8.84 -4.75
N GLY A 388 24.35 9.05 -3.71
CA GLY A 388 24.10 8.53 -2.36
C GLY A 388 24.32 7.02 -2.20
N PHE A 389 24.49 6.27 -3.28
CA PHE A 389 24.50 4.80 -3.25
C PHE A 389 25.62 4.23 -2.37
N LYS A 390 26.83 4.81 -2.44
CA LYS A 390 27.98 4.37 -1.64
C LYS A 390 27.75 4.61 -0.16
N ALA A 391 27.21 5.78 0.19
CA ALA A 391 26.79 6.08 1.57
C ALA A 391 25.68 5.13 2.03
N GLY A 392 24.72 4.81 1.17
CA GLY A 392 23.65 3.83 1.42
C GLY A 392 24.19 2.44 1.76
N LEU A 393 25.21 1.95 1.04
CA LEU A 393 25.85 0.67 1.33
C LEU A 393 26.55 0.67 2.69
N ILE A 394 27.28 1.74 3.00
CA ILE A 394 27.99 1.87 4.29
C ILE A 394 26.97 1.92 5.44
N ARG A 395 25.84 2.61 5.24
CA ARG A 395 24.71 2.61 6.19
C ARG A 395 24.17 1.21 6.41
N LEU A 396 23.86 0.45 5.35
CA LEU A 396 23.37 -0.92 5.46
C LEU A 396 24.38 -1.81 6.20
N ILE A 397 25.66 -1.77 5.81
CA ILE A 397 26.74 -2.53 6.48
C ILE A 397 26.81 -2.18 7.97
N GLY A 398 26.83 -0.87 8.30
CA GLY A 398 26.87 -0.38 9.67
C GLY A 398 25.70 -0.85 10.53
N ASN A 399 24.50 -0.94 9.94
CA ASN A 399 23.32 -1.48 10.60
C ASN A 399 23.44 -3.00 10.83
N LEU A 400 23.83 -3.76 9.80
CA LEU A 400 23.91 -5.23 9.86
C LEU A 400 24.96 -5.75 10.84
N ILE A 401 26.01 -4.98 11.14
CA ILE A 401 27.04 -5.40 12.11
C ILE A 401 26.71 -4.96 13.55
N TYR A 402 25.74 -4.07 13.76
CA TYR A 402 25.46 -3.51 15.08
C TYR A 402 25.05 -4.60 16.08
N LYS A 403 25.85 -4.76 17.14
CA LYS A 403 25.67 -5.78 18.19
C LYS A 403 25.55 -7.23 17.68
N HIS A 404 26.10 -7.52 16.49
CA HIS A 404 26.03 -8.86 15.90
C HIS A 404 27.42 -9.42 15.62
N ARG A 405 27.96 -10.17 16.59
CA ARG A 405 29.35 -10.65 16.60
C ARG A 405 29.76 -11.41 15.34
N ALA A 406 28.89 -12.28 14.82
CA ALA A 406 29.19 -13.01 13.60
C ALA A 406 29.41 -12.07 12.41
N ASN A 407 28.59 -11.02 12.30
CA ASN A 407 28.70 -10.04 11.22
C ASN A 407 29.89 -9.08 11.44
N GLN A 408 30.20 -8.72 12.69
CA GLN A 408 31.41 -7.96 13.03
C GLN A 408 32.69 -8.74 12.66
N ASN A 409 32.70 -10.06 12.86
CA ASN A 409 33.79 -10.93 12.41
C ASN A 409 33.84 -11.01 10.88
N THR A 410 32.72 -11.28 10.21
CA THR A 410 32.65 -11.32 8.74
C THR A 410 33.15 -10.02 8.11
N LEU A 411 32.81 -8.85 8.68
CA LEU A 411 33.33 -7.57 8.18
C LEU A 411 34.85 -7.49 8.29
N ARG A 412 35.44 -7.94 9.40
CA ARG A 412 36.91 -7.98 9.57
C ARG A 412 37.54 -8.94 8.57
N ASP A 413 37.02 -10.15 8.49
CA ASP A 413 37.59 -11.25 7.69
C ASP A 413 37.47 -10.97 6.18
N THR A 414 36.53 -10.10 5.77
CA THR A 414 36.39 -9.61 4.39
C THR A 414 37.15 -8.31 4.12
N GLU A 415 38.05 -7.88 5.01
CA GLU A 415 38.79 -6.61 4.95
C GLU A 415 37.87 -5.38 4.81
N GLY A 416 36.63 -5.47 5.29
CA GLY A 416 35.63 -4.42 5.17
C GLY A 416 35.91 -3.23 6.09
N ILE A 417 36.62 -3.43 7.20
CA ILE A 417 37.03 -2.34 8.11
C ILE A 417 37.94 -1.35 7.38
N ALA A 418 39.00 -1.85 6.73
CA ALA A 418 39.93 -1.02 5.96
C ALA A 418 39.21 -0.30 4.80
N LEU A 419 38.33 -1.02 4.09
CA LEU A 419 37.54 -0.45 3.00
C LEU A 419 36.64 0.72 3.47
N ILE A 420 35.98 0.60 4.63
CA ILE A 420 35.13 1.67 5.18
C ILE A 420 35.99 2.87 5.62
N LEU A 421 37.17 2.63 6.19
CA LEU A 421 38.12 3.69 6.52
C LEU A 421 38.59 4.45 5.28
N ASP A 422 38.87 3.75 4.18
CA ASP A 422 39.22 4.35 2.88
C ASP A 422 38.07 5.17 2.29
N CYS A 423 36.82 4.82 2.62
CA CYS A 423 35.64 5.60 2.23
C CYS A 423 35.40 6.84 3.10
N CYS A 424 36.14 7.04 4.19
CA CYS A 424 35.96 8.13 5.15
C CYS A 424 36.55 9.45 4.64
N ASN A 425 36.03 9.93 3.50
CA ASN A 425 36.41 11.18 2.85
C ASN A 425 35.16 11.99 2.50
N ILE A 426 35.30 13.31 2.38
CA ILE A 426 34.20 14.14 1.88
C ILE A 426 33.93 13.77 0.43
N ASP A 427 32.68 13.44 0.13
CA ASP A 427 32.19 13.15 -1.21
C ASP A 427 30.77 13.68 -1.35
N GLY A 428 30.60 14.77 -2.09
CA GLY A 428 29.29 15.40 -2.23
C GLY A 428 28.34 14.66 -3.19
N ARG A 429 28.81 13.63 -3.90
CA ARG A 429 27.91 12.66 -4.56
C ARG A 429 27.36 11.62 -3.60
N ASN A 430 27.91 11.54 -2.38
CA ASN A 430 27.47 10.62 -1.34
C ASN A 430 27.19 11.39 -0.04
N PRO A 431 26.02 12.05 0.06
CA PRO A 431 25.64 12.77 1.26
C PRO A 431 25.77 11.91 2.52
N LEU A 432 26.28 12.52 3.59
CA LEU A 432 26.47 11.89 4.90
C LEU A 432 27.46 10.70 4.93
N ILE A 433 28.29 10.49 3.89
CA ILE A 433 29.24 9.36 3.84
C ILE A 433 30.14 9.30 5.07
N LEU A 434 30.64 10.43 5.57
CA LEU A 434 31.48 10.49 6.77
C LEU A 434 30.73 10.00 8.01
N GLN A 435 29.48 10.44 8.20
CA GLN A 435 28.64 10.05 9.33
C GLN A 435 28.37 8.54 9.30
N TRP A 436 28.08 7.99 8.13
CA TRP A 436 27.86 6.55 7.97
C TRP A 436 29.14 5.73 8.17
N CYS A 437 30.29 6.19 7.66
CA CYS A 437 31.59 5.59 7.94
C CYS A 437 31.87 5.55 9.44
N ILE A 438 31.73 6.68 10.13
CA ILE A 438 31.98 6.77 11.57
C ILE A 438 31.05 5.82 12.35
N LEU A 439 29.76 5.79 12.01
CA LEU A 439 28.80 4.88 12.64
C LEU A 439 29.18 3.42 12.41
N ALA A 440 29.49 3.04 11.16
CA ALA A 440 29.87 1.68 10.82
C ALA A 440 31.15 1.23 11.54
N ILE A 441 32.18 2.09 11.60
CA ILE A 441 33.41 1.78 12.34
C ILE A 441 33.13 1.65 13.84
N ARG A 442 32.34 2.56 14.42
CA ARG A 442 31.91 2.46 15.83
C ARG A 442 31.18 1.14 16.10
N ASN A 443 30.26 0.74 15.22
CA ASN A 443 29.54 -0.52 15.35
C ASN A 443 30.44 -1.74 15.13
N ALA A 444 31.46 -1.65 14.26
CA ALA A 444 32.44 -2.72 14.06
C ALA A 444 33.33 -2.95 15.29
N CYS A 445 33.64 -1.88 16.04
CA CYS A 445 34.52 -1.93 17.22
C CYS A 445 33.77 -2.17 18.54
N ASP A 446 32.45 -1.96 18.59
CA ASP A 446 31.64 -2.11 19.80
C ASP A 446 31.73 -3.54 20.36
N GLY A 447 32.34 -3.68 21.54
CA GLY A 447 32.59 -4.98 22.18
C GLY A 447 33.60 -5.90 21.47
N MET A 448 34.39 -5.39 20.51
CA MET A 448 35.25 -6.18 19.64
C MET A 448 36.73 -5.71 19.66
N ALA A 449 37.52 -6.22 20.61
CA ALA A 449 38.94 -5.87 20.77
C ALA A 449 39.78 -6.20 19.51
N THR A 450 39.54 -7.35 18.89
CA THR A 450 40.24 -7.76 17.66
C THR A 450 39.99 -6.81 16.49
N ASN A 451 38.78 -6.23 16.40
CA ASN A 451 38.48 -5.23 15.37
C ASN A 451 39.13 -3.88 15.69
N GLN A 452 39.26 -3.52 16.97
CA GLN A 452 39.99 -2.33 17.41
C GLN A 452 41.49 -2.44 17.11
N GLU A 453 42.08 -3.62 17.30
CA GLU A 453 43.49 -3.89 16.96
C GLU A 453 43.78 -3.73 15.47
N VAL A 454 42.86 -4.14 14.58
CA VAL A 454 43.01 -3.91 13.12
C VAL A 454 43.18 -2.42 12.83
N ILE A 455 42.39 -1.55 13.48
CA ILE A 455 42.48 -0.10 13.29
C ILE A 455 43.76 0.45 13.93
N ALA A 456 44.11 0.01 15.14
CA ALA A 456 45.31 0.46 15.84
C ALA A 456 46.61 0.14 15.06
N ASN A 457 46.62 -0.98 14.34
CA ASN A 457 47.74 -1.42 13.51
C ASN A 457 47.66 -0.93 12.06
N SER A 458 46.62 -0.16 11.70
CA SER A 458 46.49 0.39 10.35
C SER A 458 47.42 1.59 10.17
N GLU A 459 48.37 1.48 9.24
CA GLU A 459 49.24 2.61 8.87
C GLU A 459 48.55 3.49 7.82
N LYS A 460 48.67 4.81 7.98
CA LYS A 460 48.21 5.76 6.98
C LYS A 460 49.22 5.78 5.82
N ASN A 461 48.99 4.98 4.79
CA ASN A 461 49.76 5.08 3.55
C ASN A 461 49.52 6.47 2.95
N LYS A 462 50.51 7.36 3.08
CA LYS A 462 50.55 8.61 2.31
C LYS A 462 50.71 8.20 0.85
N VAL A 463 49.60 8.23 0.09
CA VAL A 463 49.67 8.17 -1.36
C VAL A 463 50.42 9.43 -1.81
N HIS A 464 51.64 9.23 -2.30
CA HIS A 464 52.52 10.28 -2.82
C HIS A 464 52.07 10.77 -4.18
#